data_AF-A0AAJ1I442-F1
#
_entry.id   AF-A0AAJ1I442-F1
#
_cell.length_a   1.000
_cell.length_b   1.000
_cell.length_c   1.000
_cell.angle_alpha   90.00
_cell.angle_beta   90.00
_cell.angle_gamma   90.00
#
_symmetry.space_group_name_H-M   'P 1'
#
loop_
_entity.id
_entity.type
_entity.pdbx_description
1 polymer ?
#
loop_
_entity_poly.entity_id
_entity_poly.type
_entity_poly.pdbx_seq_one_letter_code
_entity_poly.pdbx_strand_id
1 'polypeptide(L)'
;MWQSLDLPSDMPLRPGPEDVALALHALMPRWQVQLSAGAGHMPMQSCTQAVMAGGGAVLQLQSEALHRRPQSTFWAWVIGVEMHQKMRPAPVKPWPASRAPRPAALLTIPFGWSMPWACGYAARVQMNSDGRCDVDGIDGQWRECRCLSAVTLSPAQDDQRGQLGERGQVDQVGHAGLLQGHPLC
;
A
#
# COMPACT_ATOMS: atom_id res chain seq x y z
N MET A 1 -8.02 12.54 7.67
CA MET A 1 -7.05 13.25 8.53
C MET A 1 -5.67 12.98 7.94
N TRP A 2 -4.92 14.02 7.57
CA TRP A 2 -3.55 13.86 7.07
C TRP A 2 -2.59 13.79 8.26
N GLN A 3 -1.63 12.86 8.22
CA GLN A 3 -0.59 12.72 9.25
C GLN A 3 0.75 13.08 8.62
N SER A 4 1.48 14.01 9.25
CA SER A 4 2.88 14.29 8.90
C SER A 4 3.77 13.38 9.73
N LEU A 5 4.77 12.77 9.09
CA LEU A 5 5.73 11.87 9.73
C LEU A 5 7.13 12.37 9.41
N ASP A 6 7.90 12.65 10.44
CA ASP A 6 9.33 12.91 10.31
C ASP A 6 10.07 11.58 10.40
N LEU A 7 10.93 11.32 9.42
CA LEU A 7 11.76 10.12 9.43
C LEU A 7 12.77 10.21 10.59
N PRO A 8 13.14 9.06 11.21
CA PRO A 8 14.08 9.05 12.32
C PRO A 8 15.42 9.72 11.95
N SER A 9 15.96 10.54 12.86
CA SER A 9 17.20 11.28 12.63
C SER A 9 18.45 10.40 12.49
N ASP A 10 18.37 9.16 12.99
CA ASP A 10 19.39 8.12 12.91
C ASP A 10 19.27 7.25 11.63
N MET A 11 18.27 7.52 10.78
CA MET A 11 18.11 6.79 9.52
C MET A 11 19.36 6.97 8.64
N PRO A 12 19.91 5.89 8.05
CA PRO A 12 21.04 6.00 7.15
C PRO A 12 20.75 6.99 6.01
N LEU A 13 21.78 7.71 5.55
CA LEU A 13 21.69 8.62 4.38
C LEU A 13 21.15 7.93 3.12
N ARG A 14 21.34 6.61 3.02
CA ARG A 14 20.84 5.76 1.94
C ARG A 14 20.19 4.53 2.57
N PRO A 15 18.95 4.65 3.05
CA PRO A 15 18.31 3.56 3.76
C PRO A 15 17.97 2.43 2.80
N GLY A 16 18.25 1.21 3.25
CA GLY A 16 17.76 -0.01 2.63
C GLY A 16 16.26 -0.21 2.84
N PRO A 17 15.65 -1.18 2.17
CA PRO A 17 14.23 -1.49 2.33
C PRO A 17 13.85 -1.86 3.76
N GLU A 18 14.72 -2.58 4.46
CA GLU A 18 14.52 -2.98 5.85
C GLU A 18 14.54 -1.77 6.79
N ASP A 19 15.46 -0.82 6.55
CA ASP A 19 15.54 0.42 7.34
C ASP A 19 14.26 1.24 7.22
N VAL A 20 13.72 1.38 6.00
CA VAL A 20 12.45 2.09 5.76
C VAL A 20 11.28 1.35 6.39
N ALA A 21 11.21 0.03 6.26
CA ALA A 21 10.14 -0.76 6.86
C ALA A 21 10.16 -0.66 8.39
N LEU A 22 11.33 -0.74 9.00
CA LEU A 22 11.49 -0.62 10.45
C LEU A 22 11.10 0.79 10.94
N ALA A 23 11.56 1.84 10.25
CA ALA A 23 11.21 3.22 10.57
C ALA A 23 9.70 3.45 10.49
N LEU A 24 9.04 2.97 9.42
CA LEU A 24 7.59 3.09 9.25
C LEU A 24 6.83 2.29 10.31
N HIS A 25 7.30 1.11 10.69
CA HIS A 25 6.68 0.32 11.75
C HIS A 25 6.74 1.03 13.11
N ALA A 26 7.88 1.63 13.44
CA ALA A 26 8.04 2.41 14.67
C ALA A 26 7.17 3.68 14.68
N LEU A 27 7.05 4.36 13.54
CA LEU A 27 6.26 5.58 13.40
C LEU A 27 4.74 5.31 13.34
N MET A 28 4.33 4.13 12.88
CA MET A 28 2.93 3.77 12.62
C MET A 28 2.56 2.44 13.28
N PRO A 29 2.58 2.33 14.62
CA PRO A 29 2.41 1.05 15.33
C PRO A 29 1.03 0.41 15.16
N ARG A 30 0.04 1.18 14.70
CA ARG A 30 -1.33 0.69 14.39
C ARG A 30 -1.50 0.22 12.94
N TRP A 31 -0.42 0.23 12.16
CA TRP A 31 -0.42 -0.15 10.76
C TRP A 31 0.40 -1.42 10.57
N GLN A 32 -0.08 -2.29 9.69
CA GLN A 32 0.70 -3.42 9.20
C GLN A 32 1.65 -2.93 8.12
N VAL A 33 2.93 -3.18 8.34
CA VAL A 33 4.01 -2.84 7.41
C VAL A 33 4.48 -4.11 6.72
N GLN A 34 4.48 -4.12 5.40
CA GLN A 34 4.92 -5.26 4.60
C GLN A 34 5.97 -4.83 3.59
N LEU A 35 7.12 -5.50 3.62
CA LEU A 35 8.18 -5.35 2.64
C LEU A 35 8.00 -6.33 1.48
N SER A 36 7.95 -5.80 0.27
CA SER A 36 8.03 -6.55 -0.98
C SER A 36 9.37 -6.25 -1.64
N ALA A 37 10.34 -7.15 -1.47
CA ALA A 37 11.65 -7.04 -2.12
C ALA A 37 11.71 -7.87 -3.41
N GLY A 38 12.43 -7.37 -4.42
CA GLY A 38 12.65 -8.08 -5.67
C GLY A 38 12.48 -7.16 -6.89
N ALA A 39 13.23 -7.44 -7.95
CA ALA A 39 13.14 -6.67 -9.19
C ALA A 39 11.85 -6.99 -9.97
N GLY A 40 11.25 -5.97 -10.58
CA GLY A 40 10.16 -6.13 -11.55
C GLY A 40 8.77 -5.82 -10.99
N HIS A 41 7.78 -6.65 -11.37
CA HIS A 41 6.35 -6.33 -11.19
C HIS A 41 5.84 -6.44 -9.75
N MET A 42 6.44 -7.29 -8.92
CA MET A 42 5.93 -7.61 -7.59
C MET A 42 5.79 -6.37 -6.69
N PRO A 43 6.82 -5.52 -6.52
CA PRO A 43 6.67 -4.38 -5.62
C PRO A 43 5.68 -3.32 -6.15
N MET A 44 5.61 -3.11 -7.47
CA MET A 44 4.60 -2.22 -8.05
C MET A 44 3.17 -2.74 -7.85
N GLN A 45 2.97 -4.05 -7.96
CA GLN A 45 1.69 -4.69 -7.70
C GLN A 45 1.29 -4.56 -6.22
N SER A 46 2.23 -4.79 -5.30
CA SER A 46 2.00 -4.59 -3.86
C SER A 46 1.60 -3.13 -3.55
N CYS A 47 2.31 -2.15 -4.12
CA CYS A 47 1.94 -0.73 -4.01
C CYS A 47 0.52 -0.46 -4.50
N THR A 48 0.18 -0.99 -5.68
CA THR A 48 -1.15 -0.83 -6.28
C THR A 48 -2.23 -1.37 -5.36
N GLN A 49 -2.06 -2.60 -4.86
CA GLN A 49 -3.02 -3.25 -3.97
C GLN A 49 -3.18 -2.48 -2.65
N ALA A 50 -2.07 -2.07 -2.03
CA ALA A 50 -2.10 -1.33 -0.78
C ALA A 50 -2.85 0.00 -0.90
N VAL A 51 -2.53 0.80 -1.92
CA VAL A 51 -3.20 2.10 -2.14
C VAL A 51 -4.68 1.90 -2.49
N MET A 52 -5.03 0.90 -3.30
CA MET A 52 -6.43 0.61 -3.63
C MET A 52 -7.25 0.11 -2.45
N ALA A 53 -6.61 -0.50 -1.45
CA ALA A 53 -7.24 -0.90 -0.19
C ALA A 53 -7.36 0.27 0.82
N GLY A 54 -7.02 1.49 0.43
CA GLY A 54 -7.01 2.66 1.33
C GLY A 54 -5.78 2.73 2.24
N GLY A 55 -4.76 1.94 1.94
CA GLY A 55 -3.47 1.96 2.61
C GLY A 55 -2.49 2.97 2.02
N GLY A 56 -1.22 2.83 2.37
CA GLY A 56 -0.11 3.63 1.84
C GLY A 56 0.97 2.75 1.24
N ALA A 57 1.85 3.33 0.43
CA ALA A 57 3.01 2.62 -0.06
C ALA A 57 4.19 3.56 -0.35
N VAL A 58 5.39 3.00 -0.26
CA VAL A 58 6.66 3.63 -0.59
C VAL A 58 7.39 2.71 -1.57
N LEU A 59 7.88 3.26 -2.67
CA LEU A 59 8.55 2.53 -3.74
C LEU A 59 10.04 2.88 -3.79
N GLN A 60 10.90 1.88 -3.90
CA GLN A 60 12.32 2.06 -4.16
C GLN A 60 12.60 1.92 -5.65
N LEU A 61 13.24 2.94 -6.21
CA LEU A 61 13.60 2.99 -7.61
C LEU A 61 15.10 3.24 -7.75
N GLN A 62 15.70 2.62 -8.76
CA GLN A 62 17.08 2.84 -9.14
C GLN A 62 17.13 3.39 -10.55
N SER A 63 17.72 4.58 -10.70
CA SER A 63 17.96 5.16 -12.02
C SER A 63 19.01 4.34 -12.78
N GLU A 64 18.68 3.93 -14.00
CA GLU A 64 19.68 3.43 -14.93
C GLU A 64 20.34 4.63 -15.60
N ALA A 65 21.54 4.99 -15.15
CA ALA A 65 22.26 6.11 -15.72
C ALA A 65 22.60 5.84 -17.18
N LEU A 66 22.27 6.78 -18.07
CA LEU A 66 22.89 6.87 -19.39
C LEU A 66 24.40 7.14 -19.18
N HIS A 67 25.18 6.07 -19.24
CA HIS A 67 26.63 5.99 -19.49
C HIS A 67 27.63 6.75 -18.61
N ARG A 68 27.28 7.66 -17.68
CA ARG A 68 28.31 8.46 -16.95
C ARG A 68 28.03 8.85 -15.49
N ARG A 69 27.02 8.32 -14.81
CA ARG A 69 26.78 8.61 -13.38
C ARG A 69 26.56 7.33 -12.57
N PRO A 70 26.95 7.28 -11.28
CA PRO A 70 26.63 6.16 -10.42
C PRO A 70 25.11 5.98 -10.35
N GLN A 71 24.67 4.73 -10.43
CA GLN A 71 23.28 4.33 -10.22
C GLN A 71 22.79 4.96 -8.92
N SER A 72 21.75 5.77 -9.01
CA SER A 72 21.19 6.47 -7.86
C SER A 72 19.90 5.78 -7.47
N THR A 73 19.87 5.27 -6.24
CA THR A 73 18.67 4.71 -5.62
C THR A 73 17.95 5.81 -4.85
N PHE A 74 16.64 5.82 -4.96
CA PHE A 74 15.78 6.79 -4.33
C PHE A 74 14.45 6.16 -3.91
N TRP A 75 13.77 6.86 -3.01
CA TRP A 75 12.51 6.44 -2.45
C TRP A 75 11.41 7.44 -2.84
N ALA A 76 10.22 6.91 -3.12
CA ALA A 76 9.08 7.74 -3.46
C ALA A 76 7.80 7.23 -2.80
N TRP A 77 7.05 8.15 -2.20
CA TRP A 77 5.71 7.89 -1.70
C TRP A 77 4.76 7.68 -2.87
N VAL A 78 3.98 6.61 -2.83
CA VAL A 78 2.89 6.40 -3.80
C VAL A 78 1.69 7.18 -3.31
N ILE A 79 1.30 8.19 -4.08
CA ILE A 79 0.18 9.10 -3.76
C ILE A 79 -1.09 8.78 -4.56
N GLY A 80 -1.00 7.89 -5.53
CA GLY A 80 -2.14 7.51 -6.36
C GLY A 80 -1.82 6.40 -7.34
N VAL A 81 -2.89 5.83 -7.89
CA VAL A 81 -2.84 4.78 -8.90
C VAL A 81 -3.65 5.25 -10.10
N GLU A 82 -2.98 5.36 -11.26
CA GLU A 82 -3.62 5.65 -12.53
C GLU A 82 -4.29 4.37 -13.06
N MET A 83 -5.61 4.32 -12.91
CA MET A 83 -6.41 3.28 -13.50
C MET A 83 -6.58 3.55 -15.00
N HIS A 84 -6.00 2.69 -15.83
CA HIS A 84 -6.33 2.65 -17.25
C HIS A 84 -7.74 2.07 -17.42
N GLN A 85 -8.77 2.82 -17.05
CA GLN A 85 -10.06 2.59 -17.66
C GLN A 85 -9.90 3.04 -19.11
N LYS A 86 -10.02 2.09 -20.04
CA LYS A 86 -10.34 2.46 -21.43
C LYS A 86 -11.55 3.37 -21.33
N MET A 87 -11.43 4.65 -21.71
CA MET A 87 -12.61 5.42 -22.07
C MET A 87 -13.32 4.59 -23.13
N ARG A 88 -14.38 3.88 -22.72
CA ARG A 88 -15.16 3.09 -23.64
C ARG A 88 -15.89 4.12 -24.50
N PRO A 89 -15.71 4.12 -25.83
CA PRO A 89 -16.64 4.84 -26.68
C PRO A 89 -18.06 4.39 -26.33
N ALA A 90 -19.03 5.31 -26.42
CA ALA A 90 -20.45 4.99 -26.30
C ALA A 90 -20.77 3.70 -27.11
N PRO A 91 -21.68 2.84 -26.63
CA PRO A 91 -21.76 1.45 -27.06
C PRO A 91 -22.03 1.33 -28.56
N VAL A 92 -20.97 1.10 -29.34
CA VAL A 92 -21.06 0.67 -30.73
C VAL A 92 -20.26 -0.63 -30.86
N LYS A 93 -21.00 -1.75 -30.78
CA LYS A 93 -20.61 -3.16 -30.93
C LYS A 93 -19.54 -3.72 -29.97
N PRO A 94 -19.69 -5.00 -29.54
CA PRO A 94 -18.77 -5.62 -28.60
C PRO A 94 -17.39 -5.85 -29.24
N TRP A 95 -16.38 -5.14 -28.75
CA TRP A 95 -14.97 -5.41 -29.04
C TRP A 95 -14.53 -6.66 -28.26
N PRO A 96 -13.75 -7.60 -28.85
CA PRO A 96 -13.29 -8.79 -28.15
C PRO A 96 -12.49 -8.40 -26.89
N ALA A 97 -13.04 -8.80 -25.75
CA ALA A 97 -12.53 -8.51 -24.42
C ALA A 97 -11.40 -9.49 -24.09
N SER A 98 -10.17 -9.19 -24.46
CA SER A 98 -8.99 -9.93 -23.97
C SER A 98 -7.70 -9.11 -24.15
N ARG A 99 -7.47 -8.13 -23.28
CA ARG A 99 -6.11 -7.79 -22.88
C ARG A 99 -6.13 -7.70 -21.37
N ALA A 100 -5.22 -8.42 -20.71
CA ALA A 100 -4.96 -8.25 -19.30
C ALA A 100 -4.86 -6.74 -18.98
N PRO A 101 -5.39 -6.28 -17.84
CA PRO A 101 -5.23 -4.89 -17.44
C PRO A 101 -3.75 -4.54 -17.53
N ARG A 102 -3.42 -3.48 -18.30
CA ARG A 102 -2.06 -2.94 -18.26
C ARG A 102 -1.78 -2.55 -16.82
N PRO A 103 -0.57 -2.81 -16.29
CA PRO A 103 -0.25 -2.42 -14.93
C PRO A 103 -0.57 -0.92 -14.78
N ALA A 104 -1.38 -0.61 -13.77
CA ALA A 104 -1.71 0.76 -13.44
C ALA A 104 -0.41 1.54 -13.20
N ALA A 105 -0.31 2.76 -13.71
CA ALA A 105 0.84 3.59 -13.42
C ALA A 105 0.70 4.12 -11.98
N LEU A 106 1.81 4.21 -11.26
CA LEU A 106 1.85 4.78 -9.91
C LEU A 106 2.17 6.26 -10.03
N LEU A 107 1.40 7.09 -9.32
CA LEU A 107 1.74 8.49 -9.10
C LEU A 107 2.56 8.56 -7.82
N THR A 108 3.76 9.11 -7.91
CA THR A 108 4.72 9.06 -6.81
C THR A 108 5.30 10.43 -6.49
N ILE A 109 5.58 10.74 -5.22
CA ILE A 109 6.35 11.92 -4.83
C ILE A 109 7.66 11.42 -4.22
N PRO A 110 8.82 11.74 -4.82
CA PRO A 110 10.08 11.32 -4.27
C PRO A 110 10.42 12.09 -3.00
N PHE A 111 11.14 11.41 -2.11
CA PHE A 111 11.68 12.02 -0.91
C PHE A 111 13.14 11.66 -0.71
N GLY A 112 13.86 12.54 0.00
CA GLY A 112 15.31 12.47 0.12
C GLY A 112 16.05 13.24 -0.99
N TRP A 113 17.35 13.43 -0.78
CA TRP A 113 18.18 14.37 -1.54
C TRP A 113 18.72 13.82 -2.88
N SER A 114 18.25 12.65 -3.33
CA SER A 114 18.84 11.92 -4.47
C SER A 114 18.14 12.13 -5.81
N MET A 115 17.11 12.97 -5.90
CA MET A 115 16.36 13.19 -7.16
C MET A 115 16.24 14.66 -7.58
N PRO A 116 17.31 15.28 -8.11
CA PRO A 116 17.28 16.69 -8.50
C PRO A 116 16.23 17.04 -9.56
N TRP A 117 15.72 16.06 -10.33
CA TRP A 117 14.74 16.26 -11.40
C TRP A 117 13.28 16.05 -10.97
N ALA A 118 13.05 15.58 -9.74
CA ALA A 118 11.69 15.37 -9.22
C ALA A 118 11.51 15.94 -7.79
N CYS A 119 12.46 16.74 -7.29
CA CYS A 119 12.39 17.41 -6.00
C CYS A 119 11.04 18.13 -5.80
N GLY A 120 10.17 17.54 -4.98
CA GLY A 120 8.89 18.11 -4.58
C GLY A 120 7.74 17.96 -5.58
N TYR A 121 7.93 17.29 -6.71
CA TYR A 121 6.88 17.11 -7.74
C TYR A 121 6.51 15.64 -7.94
N ALA A 122 5.25 15.41 -8.33
CA ALA A 122 4.79 14.07 -8.64
C ALA A 122 5.43 13.56 -9.94
N ALA A 123 5.88 12.30 -9.92
CA ALA A 123 6.36 11.55 -11.06
C ALA A 123 5.43 10.36 -11.32
N ARG A 124 5.19 10.07 -12.59
CA ARG A 124 4.42 8.90 -13.02
C ARG A 124 5.38 7.74 -13.27
N VAL A 125 5.11 6.60 -12.65
CA VAL A 125 5.95 5.39 -12.74
C VAL A 125 5.13 4.27 -13.34
N GLN A 126 5.55 3.76 -14.49
CA GLN A 126 4.88 2.68 -15.19
C GLN A 126 5.86 1.53 -15.44
N MET A 127 5.41 0.28 -15.30
CA MET A 127 6.22 -0.85 -15.77
C MET A 127 6.09 -1.03 -17.27
N ASN A 128 7.23 -1.20 -17.95
CA ASN A 128 7.27 -1.59 -19.36
C ASN A 128 7.26 -3.13 -19.52
N SER A 129 7.25 -3.59 -20.77
CA SER A 129 7.22 -5.02 -21.11
C SER A 129 8.43 -5.81 -20.64
N ASP A 130 9.55 -5.11 -20.42
CA ASP A 130 10.85 -5.70 -20.12
C ASP A 130 11.09 -5.78 -18.61
N GLY A 131 10.07 -5.45 -17.80
CA GLY A 131 10.14 -5.43 -16.34
C GLY A 131 10.92 -4.23 -15.77
N ARG A 132 11.19 -3.21 -16.58
CA ARG A 132 11.78 -1.94 -16.15
C ARG A 132 10.69 -0.88 -15.92
N CYS A 133 11.03 0.14 -15.16
CA CYS A 133 10.16 1.26 -14.86
C CYS A 133 10.46 2.43 -15.79
N ASP A 134 9.43 2.88 -16.47
CA ASP A 134 9.38 4.16 -17.15
C ASP A 134 8.94 5.21 -16.13
N VAL A 135 9.79 6.21 -15.88
CA VAL A 135 9.49 7.31 -14.96
C VAL A 135 9.38 8.61 -15.74
N ASP A 136 8.18 9.18 -15.75
CA ASP A 136 7.86 10.46 -16.38
C ASP A 136 7.82 11.56 -15.30
N GLY A 137 8.80 12.45 -15.33
CA GLY A 137 8.81 13.66 -14.50
C GLY A 137 8.00 14.81 -15.12
N ILE A 138 7.77 15.85 -14.34
CA ILE A 138 7.11 17.09 -14.83
C ILE A 138 7.96 17.87 -15.85
N ASP A 139 9.26 17.58 -15.92
CA ASP A 139 10.20 18.14 -16.90
C ASP A 139 9.97 17.56 -18.31
N GLY A 140 9.02 16.63 -18.46
CA GLY A 140 8.73 15.93 -19.71
C GLY A 140 9.85 14.98 -20.13
N GLN A 141 10.84 14.74 -19.26
CA GLN A 141 11.93 13.82 -19.53
C GLN A 141 11.55 12.44 -19.01
N TRP A 142 11.48 11.49 -19.93
CA TRP A 142 11.35 10.08 -19.61
C TRP A 142 12.69 9.53 -19.12
N ARG A 143 12.63 8.70 -18.08
CA ARG A 143 13.82 8.03 -17.52
C ARG A 143 13.52 6.57 -17.25
N GLU A 144 14.46 5.72 -17.65
CA GLU A 144 14.39 4.31 -17.32
C GLU A 144 14.97 4.04 -15.92
N CYS A 145 14.23 3.29 -15.13
CA CYS A 145 14.57 2.90 -13.77
C CYS A 145 14.30 1.41 -13.55
N ARG A 146 14.81 0.87 -12.44
CA ARG A 146 14.39 -0.43 -11.90
C ARG A 146 13.59 -0.22 -10.64
N CYS A 147 12.45 -0.90 -10.54
CA CYS A 147 11.78 -1.13 -9.27
C CYS A 147 12.57 -2.19 -8.49
N LEU A 148 13.05 -1.83 -7.30
CA LEU A 148 13.85 -2.72 -6.46
C LEU A 148 13.04 -3.34 -5.32
N SER A 149 12.19 -2.54 -4.69
CA SER A 149 11.41 -2.94 -3.54
C SER A 149 10.25 -1.97 -3.29
N ALA A 150 9.32 -2.38 -2.45
CA ALA A 150 8.23 -1.56 -1.96
C ALA A 150 7.96 -1.87 -0.50
N VAL A 151 7.64 -0.84 0.28
CA VAL A 151 7.08 -1.00 1.62
C VAL A 151 5.63 -0.55 1.57
N THR A 152 4.72 -1.41 1.99
CA THR A 152 3.28 -1.14 1.99
C THR A 152 2.75 -1.02 3.42
N LEU A 153 1.75 -0.17 3.57
CA LEU A 153 1.09 0.15 4.82
C LEU A 153 -0.38 -0.19 4.66
N SER A 154 -0.91 -1.02 5.53
CA SER A 154 -2.35 -1.25 5.64
C SER A 154 -2.82 -1.04 7.07
N PRO A 155 -4.08 -0.59 7.28
CA PRO A 155 -4.63 -0.55 8.63
C PRO A 155 -4.51 -1.92 9.26
N ALA A 156 -4.06 -2.01 10.52
CA ALA A 156 -4.17 -3.26 11.24
C ALA A 156 -5.65 -3.64 11.29
N GLN A 157 -6.00 -4.85 10.83
CA GLN A 157 -7.33 -5.38 11.09
C GLN A 157 -7.46 -5.48 12.60
N ASP A 158 -8.29 -4.61 13.20
CA ASP A 158 -8.75 -4.81 14.56
C ASP A 158 -9.46 -6.16 14.56
N ASP A 159 -8.87 -7.13 15.27
CA ASP A 159 -9.44 -8.46 15.44
C ASP A 159 -10.85 -8.28 16.03
N GLN A 160 -11.89 -8.59 15.24
CA GLN A 160 -13.29 -8.61 15.69
C GLN A 160 -13.49 -9.75 16.71
N ARG A 161 -12.94 -9.60 17.92
CA ARG A 161 -13.11 -10.53 19.06
C ARG A 161 -13.70 -9.87 20.30
N GLY A 162 -14.31 -8.69 20.16
CA GLY A 162 -14.92 -7.94 21.26
C GLY A 162 -16.44 -7.76 21.21
N GLN A 163 -17.14 -8.27 20.20
CA GLN A 163 -18.60 -8.04 20.06
C GLN A 163 -19.35 -9.30 19.62
N LEU A 164 -19.38 -10.29 20.51
CA LEU A 164 -20.53 -11.19 20.60
C LEU A 164 -20.96 -11.26 22.07
N GLY A 165 -21.97 -10.47 22.42
CA GLY A 165 -23.02 -10.95 23.31
C GLY A 165 -22.97 -10.63 24.80
N GLU A 166 -22.50 -9.46 25.24
CA GLU A 166 -23.13 -8.83 26.42
C GLU A 166 -24.43 -8.17 25.97
N ARG A 167 -25.57 -8.85 26.11
CA ARG A 167 -26.92 -8.26 26.32
C ARG A 167 -28.00 -9.33 26.52
N GLY A 168 -28.59 -9.31 27.72
CA GLY A 168 -29.86 -9.93 28.10
C GLY A 168 -29.67 -11.11 29.07
N GLN A 169 -30.20 -11.16 30.29
CA GLN A 169 -31.19 -10.33 30.96
C GLN A 169 -31.19 -10.69 32.46
N VAL A 170 -31.38 -9.70 33.31
CA VAL A 170 -31.45 -9.79 34.78
C VAL A 170 -32.89 -10.17 35.20
N ASP A 171 -32.98 -10.88 36.33
CA ASP A 171 -34.13 -11.19 37.19
C ASP A 171 -35.18 -12.25 36.80
N GLN A 172 -35.12 -13.40 37.51
CA GLN A 172 -36.30 -13.95 38.17
C GLN A 172 -35.94 -14.73 39.46
N VAL A 173 -36.11 -14.03 40.58
CA VAL A 173 -36.72 -14.41 41.86
C VAL A 173 -36.92 -15.92 42.12
N GLY A 174 -36.39 -16.38 43.26
CA GLY A 174 -36.60 -17.73 43.76
C GLY A 174 -38.00 -18.01 44.34
N HIS A 175 -38.06 -19.18 44.97
CA HIS A 175 -39.09 -19.72 45.87
C HIS A 175 -40.03 -20.83 45.32
N ALA A 176 -40.06 -21.90 46.11
CA ALA A 176 -41.12 -22.89 46.29
C ALA A 176 -41.37 -23.94 45.19
N GLY A 177 -40.65 -25.06 45.28
CA GLY A 177 -41.09 -26.37 44.78
C GLY A 177 -41.45 -27.28 45.95
N LEU A 178 -42.61 -27.06 46.57
CA LEU A 178 -43.17 -27.94 47.60
C LEU A 178 -44.69 -27.94 47.46
N LEU A 179 -45.24 -28.86 46.67
CA LEU A 179 -46.65 -29.24 46.75
C LEU A 179 -46.82 -30.74 46.51
N GLN A 180 -47.44 -31.35 47.54
CA GLN A 180 -48.52 -32.33 47.50
C GLN A 180 -48.17 -33.73 46.96
N GLY A 181 -48.34 -34.83 47.70
CA GLY A 181 -49.39 -35.10 48.67
C GLY A 181 -50.53 -35.84 47.98
N HIS A 182 -50.46 -37.18 47.96
CA HIS A 182 -51.63 -38.04 47.82
C HIS A 182 -51.49 -39.22 48.78
N PRO A 183 -52.51 -39.50 49.61
CA PRO A 183 -52.59 -40.72 50.40
C PRO A 183 -53.33 -41.82 49.62
N LEU A 184 -53.19 -43.06 50.11
CA LEU A 184 -54.10 -44.21 50.10
C LEU A 184 -53.46 -45.50 49.58
N CYS A 185 -53.55 -46.51 50.45
CA CYS A 185 -53.17 -47.93 50.37
C CYS A 185 -51.70 -48.26 50.64
#